data_AF-A0A537W3C6-F1
#
_entry.id   AF-A0A537W3C6-F1
#
_cell.length_a   1.000
_cell.length_b   1.000
_cell.length_c   1.000
_cell.angle_alpha   90.00
_cell.angle_beta   90.00
_cell.angle_gamma   90.00
#
_symmetry.space_group_name_H-M   'P 1'
#
loop_
_entity.id
_entity.type
_entity.pdbx_description
1 polymer ?
#
loop_
_entity_poly.entity_id
_entity_poly.type
_entity_poly.pdbx_seq_one_letter_code
_entity_poly.pdbx_strand_id
1 'polypeptide(L)'
;MEPAVSTEAPQAASTGRSALLAGLVLLAGSIVVLWYAPDSYELLKALHVTAIVVWVGGDITLTTLGIVFERRRDGETMAALGKMGAWIGTRVYTPALFAALGFGIALVQKGGFGWGLFWLDFALAGWAVAASVGVGFVGPELGRIDSAVQELGPDSPEVGRRVQRLFTVFRFDTALLILIVLDMTAKPSF
;
A
#
# COMPACT_ATOMS: atom_id res chain seq x y z
N MET A 1 7.22 4.86 60.76
CA MET A 1 8.12 5.02 59.59
C MET A 1 7.88 3.82 58.69
N GLU A 2 6.98 3.96 57.73
CA GLU A 2 6.74 2.94 56.69
C GLU A 2 7.70 3.21 55.53
N PRO A 3 8.35 2.18 54.95
CA PRO A 3 9.15 2.36 53.75
C PRO A 3 8.24 2.41 52.51
N ALA A 4 8.44 3.42 51.67
CA ALA A 4 7.77 3.53 50.37
C ALA A 4 8.27 2.42 49.43
N VAL A 5 7.37 1.50 49.07
CA VAL A 5 7.60 0.53 47.99
C VAL A 5 7.42 1.28 46.67
N SER A 6 8.53 1.51 45.97
CA SER A 6 8.54 1.98 44.59
C SER A 6 7.99 0.90 43.66
N THR A 7 6.80 1.12 43.12
CA THR A 7 6.20 0.31 42.05
C THR A 7 6.86 0.65 40.71
N GLU A 8 7.85 -0.14 40.33
CA GLU A 8 8.38 -0.13 38.97
C GLU A 8 7.40 -0.91 38.06
N ALA A 9 6.79 -0.21 37.10
CA ALA A 9 5.86 -0.81 36.14
C ALA A 9 6.62 -1.70 35.13
N PRO A 10 6.14 -2.91 34.79
CA PRO A 10 6.83 -3.79 33.87
C PRO A 10 6.97 -3.22 32.45
N GLN A 11 8.18 -3.35 31.90
CA GLN A 11 8.58 -3.03 30.53
C GLN A 11 7.72 -3.75 29.47
N ALA A 12 6.57 -3.18 29.11
CA ALA A 12 5.71 -3.70 28.04
C ALA A 12 6.22 -3.37 26.60
N ALA A 13 7.30 -2.62 26.47
CA ALA A 13 7.78 -2.08 25.19
C ALA A 13 8.81 -2.97 24.46
N SER A 14 9.49 -3.90 25.14
CA SER A 14 10.58 -4.71 24.55
C SER A 14 10.08 -5.97 23.84
N THR A 15 8.96 -6.55 24.29
CA THR A 15 8.38 -7.78 23.74
C THR A 15 7.86 -7.60 22.32
N GLY A 16 7.29 -6.44 21.99
CA GLY A 16 6.73 -6.17 20.66
C GLY A 16 7.79 -6.10 19.55
N ARG A 17 8.95 -5.49 19.83
CA ARG A 17 10.04 -5.38 18.83
C ARG A 17 10.73 -6.72 18.58
N SER A 18 10.97 -7.50 19.63
CA SER A 18 11.57 -8.83 19.51
C SER A 18 10.64 -9.81 18.80
N ALA A 19 9.33 -9.74 19.05
CA ALA A 19 8.33 -10.55 18.35
C ALA A 19 8.21 -10.16 16.86
N LEU A 20 8.26 -8.87 16.54
CA LEU A 20 8.27 -8.39 15.14
C LEU A 20 9.53 -8.84 14.39
N LEU A 21 10.71 -8.74 15.02
CA LEU A 21 11.97 -9.21 14.43
C LEU A 21 11.97 -10.72 14.23
N ALA A 22 11.51 -11.49 15.23
CA ALA A 22 11.36 -12.93 15.11
C ALA A 22 10.37 -13.32 14.00
N GLY A 23 9.25 -12.60 13.89
CA GLY A 23 8.28 -12.77 12.82
C GLY A 23 8.86 -12.48 11.43
N LEU A 24 9.64 -11.40 11.29
CA LEU A 24 10.31 -11.05 10.03
C LEU A 24 11.38 -12.07 9.64
N VAL A 25 12.16 -12.58 10.60
CA VAL A 25 13.18 -13.62 10.37
C VAL A 25 12.53 -14.94 9.96
N LEU A 26 11.46 -15.34 10.64
CA LEU A 26 10.72 -16.56 10.28
C LEU A 26 10.08 -16.41 8.89
N LEU A 27 9.48 -15.26 8.58
CA LEU A 27 8.92 -14.98 7.26
C LEU A 27 10.00 -15.05 6.17
N ALA A 28 11.14 -14.39 6.38
CA ALA A 28 12.27 -14.42 5.45
C ALA A 28 12.83 -15.84 5.28
N GLY A 29 12.99 -16.59 6.37
CA GLY A 29 13.42 -17.99 6.35
C GLY A 29 12.44 -18.88 5.60
N SER A 30 11.13 -18.73 5.83
CA SER A 30 10.09 -19.45 5.08
C SER A 30 10.12 -19.10 3.60
N ILE A 31 10.32 -17.83 3.23
CA ILE A 31 10.46 -17.40 1.83
C ILE A 31 11.66 -18.09 1.17
N VAL A 32 12.81 -18.16 1.86
CA VAL A 32 14.02 -18.84 1.35
C VAL A 32 13.81 -20.34 1.22
N VAL A 33 13.19 -20.99 2.20
CA VAL A 33 12.91 -22.44 2.13
C VAL A 33 11.94 -22.74 0.99
N LEU A 34 10.87 -21.95 0.88
CA LEU A 34 9.92 -22.08 -0.20
C LEU A 34 10.62 -21.85 -1.53
N TRP A 35 11.45 -20.82 -1.70
CA TRP A 35 12.19 -20.55 -2.94
C TRP A 35 12.85 -21.79 -3.58
N TYR A 36 13.44 -22.67 -2.78
CA TYR A 36 14.08 -23.91 -3.23
C TYR A 36 13.15 -25.12 -3.39
N ALA A 37 11.91 -25.05 -2.90
CA ALA A 37 10.94 -26.11 -3.09
C ALA A 37 10.48 -26.20 -4.57
N PRO A 38 10.25 -27.42 -5.11
CA PRO A 38 9.79 -27.63 -6.49
C PRO A 38 8.49 -26.88 -6.82
N ASP A 39 7.55 -26.81 -5.87
CA ASP A 39 6.22 -26.19 -6.05
C ASP A 39 6.17 -24.68 -5.75
N SER A 40 7.28 -24.04 -5.38
CA SER A 40 7.19 -22.67 -4.88
C SER A 40 7.02 -21.60 -5.94
N TYR A 41 7.17 -21.91 -7.22
CA TYR A 41 6.78 -20.95 -8.26
C TYR A 41 5.29 -20.61 -8.16
N GLU A 42 4.42 -21.62 -8.06
CA GLU A 42 2.98 -21.40 -7.92
C GLU A 42 2.62 -20.74 -6.59
N LEU A 43 3.34 -21.06 -5.51
CA LEU A 43 3.14 -20.36 -4.23
C LEU A 43 3.55 -18.88 -4.31
N LEU A 44 4.72 -18.57 -4.88
CA LEU A 44 5.16 -17.19 -5.09
C LEU A 44 4.17 -16.42 -5.97
N LYS A 45 3.63 -17.08 -7.00
CA LYS A 45 2.61 -16.52 -7.88
C LYS A 45 1.31 -16.26 -7.12
N ALA A 46 0.86 -17.21 -6.29
CA ALA A 46 -0.32 -17.02 -5.46
C ALA A 46 -0.14 -15.85 -4.48
N LEU A 47 1.02 -15.74 -3.81
CA LEU A 47 1.33 -14.65 -2.90
C LEU A 47 1.45 -13.29 -3.61
N HIS A 48 2.11 -13.24 -4.76
CA HIS A 48 2.20 -12.06 -5.62
C HIS A 48 0.81 -11.57 -6.05
N VAL A 49 0.00 -12.47 -6.62
CA VAL A 49 -1.35 -12.14 -7.09
C VAL A 49 -2.25 -11.73 -5.93
N THR A 50 -2.14 -12.38 -4.76
CA THR A 50 -2.90 -11.97 -3.56
C THR A 50 -2.54 -10.55 -3.14
N ALA A 51 -1.26 -10.20 -3.11
CA ALA A 51 -0.83 -8.85 -2.79
C ALA A 51 -1.37 -7.81 -3.79
N ILE A 52 -1.33 -8.13 -5.09
CA ILE A 52 -1.93 -7.30 -6.15
C ILE A 52 -3.44 -7.15 -5.96
N VAL A 53 -4.18 -8.24 -5.68
CA VAL A 53 -5.64 -8.20 -5.49
C VAL A 53 -6.02 -7.33 -4.29
N VAL A 54 -5.32 -7.47 -3.16
CA VAL A 54 -5.55 -6.65 -1.96
C VAL A 54 -5.32 -5.16 -2.28
N TRP A 55 -4.24 -4.86 -2.99
CA TRP A 55 -3.88 -3.49 -3.32
C TRP A 55 -4.84 -2.86 -4.35
N VAL A 56 -4.99 -3.46 -5.52
CA VAL A 56 -5.82 -2.94 -6.62
C VAL A 56 -7.29 -2.94 -6.25
N GLY A 57 -7.79 -4.00 -5.62
CA GLY A 57 -9.20 -4.07 -5.18
C GLY A 57 -9.54 -3.00 -4.14
N GLY A 58 -8.62 -2.77 -3.20
CA GLY A 58 -8.74 -1.70 -2.22
C GLY A 58 -8.81 -0.32 -2.89
N ASP A 59 -7.90 -0.06 -3.83
CA ASP A 59 -7.80 1.23 -4.50
C ASP A 59 -9.04 1.52 -5.36
N ILE A 60 -9.53 0.52 -6.11
CA ILE A 60 -10.82 0.59 -6.82
C ILE A 60 -11.96 0.92 -5.87
N THR A 61 -12.00 0.31 -4.68
CA THR A 61 -13.06 0.55 -3.69
C THR A 61 -13.04 2.00 -3.19
N LEU A 62 -11.88 2.49 -2.75
CA LEU A 62 -11.75 3.86 -2.25
C LEU A 62 -12.02 4.90 -3.33
N THR A 63 -11.51 4.68 -4.55
CA THR A 63 -11.74 5.56 -5.69
C THR A 63 -13.22 5.60 -6.07
N THR A 64 -13.91 4.46 -6.05
CA THR A 64 -15.35 4.39 -6.34
C THR A 64 -16.17 5.14 -5.29
N LEU A 65 -15.89 4.91 -4.00
CA LEU A 65 -16.55 5.64 -2.91
C LEU A 65 -16.27 7.15 -2.98
N GLY A 66 -15.04 7.53 -3.32
CA GLY A 66 -14.66 8.93 -3.54
C GLY A 66 -15.45 9.56 -4.70
N ILE A 67 -15.67 8.86 -5.81
CA ILE A 67 -16.54 9.35 -6.89
C ILE A 67 -17.99 9.50 -6.41
N VAL A 68 -18.51 8.54 -5.65
CA VAL A 68 -19.89 8.56 -5.15
C VAL A 68 -20.12 9.75 -4.21
N PHE A 69 -19.26 9.95 -3.21
CA PHE A 69 -19.43 11.02 -2.24
C PHE A 69 -19.17 12.41 -2.84
N GLU A 70 -18.31 12.51 -3.85
CA GLU A 70 -18.05 13.77 -4.56
C GLU A 70 -19.31 14.20 -5.31
N ARG A 71 -19.95 13.27 -6.03
CA ARG A 71 -21.20 13.52 -6.76
C ARG A 71 -22.35 13.92 -5.82
N ARG A 72 -22.36 13.40 -4.59
CA ARG A 72 -23.35 13.75 -3.56
C ARG A 72 -23.06 15.07 -2.85
N ARG A 73 -21.89 15.68 -3.07
CA ARG A 73 -21.40 16.86 -2.33
C ARG A 73 -21.38 16.63 -0.82
N ASP A 74 -21.06 15.40 -0.41
CA ASP A 74 -20.99 14.99 0.99
C ASP A 74 -19.54 15.13 1.50
N GLY A 75 -19.19 16.35 1.90
CA GLY A 75 -17.83 16.71 2.32
C GLY A 75 -17.38 16.01 3.61
N GLU A 76 -18.31 15.78 4.55
CA GLU A 76 -18.03 15.12 5.83
C GLU A 76 -17.63 13.65 5.60
N THR A 77 -18.45 12.90 4.87
CA THR A 77 -18.15 11.50 4.54
C THR A 77 -16.89 11.39 3.68
N MET A 78 -16.65 12.37 2.80
CA MET A 78 -15.42 12.44 2.00
C MET A 78 -14.17 12.58 2.87
N ALA A 79 -14.22 13.47 3.87
CA ALA A 79 -13.12 13.66 4.80
C ALA A 79 -12.85 12.39 5.64
N ALA A 80 -13.92 11.72 6.08
CA ALA A 80 -13.80 10.42 6.77
C ALA A 80 -13.17 9.34 5.87
N LEU A 81 -13.58 9.28 4.60
CA LEU A 81 -12.99 8.37 3.60
C LEU A 81 -11.49 8.65 3.40
N GLY A 82 -11.08 9.92 3.34
CA GLY A 82 -9.68 10.31 3.27
C GLY A 82 -8.85 9.82 4.47
N LYS A 83 -9.38 9.93 5.70
CA LYS A 83 -8.73 9.42 6.92
C LYS A 83 -8.60 7.89 6.92
N MET A 84 -9.64 7.18 6.48
CA MET A 84 -9.58 5.73 6.30
C MET A 84 -8.55 5.34 5.23
N GLY A 85 -8.53 6.08 4.12
CA GLY A 85 -7.55 5.94 3.04
C GLY A 85 -6.10 6.11 3.53
N ALA A 86 -5.84 7.10 4.38
CA ALA A 86 -4.53 7.30 5.00
C ALA A 86 -4.08 6.10 5.84
N TRP A 87 -5.00 5.57 6.65
CA TRP A 87 -4.73 4.43 7.52
C TRP A 87 -4.46 3.16 6.72
N ILE A 88 -5.33 2.84 5.74
CA ILE A 88 -5.19 1.63 4.93
C ILE A 88 -4.02 1.73 3.95
N GLY A 89 -3.74 2.92 3.43
CA GLY A 89 -2.59 3.17 2.55
C GLY A 89 -1.27 2.83 3.23
N THR A 90 -1.09 3.27 4.49
CA THR A 90 0.15 3.05 5.24
C THR A 90 0.28 1.61 5.79
N ARG A 91 -0.83 0.98 6.19
CA ARG A 91 -0.82 -0.31 6.89
C ARG A 91 -1.15 -1.52 6.04
N VAL A 92 -1.79 -1.33 4.90
CA VAL A 92 -2.22 -2.43 4.02
C VAL A 92 -1.64 -2.26 2.63
N TYR A 93 -1.81 -1.11 1.99
CA TYR A 93 -1.35 -0.94 0.60
C TYR A 93 0.17 -0.87 0.51
N THR A 94 0.84 -0.13 1.39
CA THR A 94 2.30 -0.04 1.36
C THR A 94 2.95 -1.42 1.56
N PRO A 95 2.57 -2.24 2.55
CA PRO A 95 3.06 -3.62 2.63
C PRO A 95 2.71 -4.47 1.40
N ALA A 96 1.48 -4.39 0.89
CA ALA A 96 1.06 -5.14 -0.29
C ALA A 96 1.86 -4.75 -1.55
N LEU A 97 2.14 -3.46 -1.73
CA LEU A 97 2.97 -2.88 -2.79
C LEU A 97 4.37 -3.48 -2.78
N PHE A 98 5.02 -3.57 -1.61
CA PHE A 98 6.36 -4.14 -1.50
C PHE A 98 6.36 -5.66 -1.60
N ALA A 99 5.34 -6.33 -1.06
CA ALA A 99 5.16 -7.77 -1.21
C ALA A 99 4.99 -8.16 -2.69
N ALA A 100 4.13 -7.43 -3.42
CA ALA A 100 3.94 -7.63 -4.85
C ALA A 100 5.26 -7.48 -5.62
N LEU A 101 6.04 -6.41 -5.38
CA LEU A 101 7.34 -6.26 -6.03
C LEU A 101 8.29 -7.42 -5.68
N GLY A 102 8.44 -7.73 -4.39
CA GLY A 102 9.35 -8.76 -3.92
C GLY A 102 9.05 -10.12 -4.54
N PHE A 103 7.78 -10.56 -4.50
CA PHE A 103 7.37 -11.81 -5.12
C PHE A 103 7.43 -11.76 -6.65
N GLY A 104 7.19 -10.59 -7.27
CA GLY A 104 7.32 -10.41 -8.72
C GLY A 104 8.75 -10.61 -9.21
N ILE A 105 9.72 -9.98 -8.55
CA ILE A 105 11.16 -10.16 -8.85
C ILE A 105 11.56 -11.62 -8.66
N ALA A 106 11.07 -12.24 -7.57
CA ALA A 106 11.28 -13.65 -7.28
C ALA A 106 10.74 -14.54 -8.43
N LEU A 107 9.54 -14.27 -8.94
CA LEU A 107 8.97 -15.00 -10.08
C LEU A 107 9.78 -14.82 -11.37
N VAL A 108 10.27 -13.62 -11.66
CA VAL A 108 11.11 -13.35 -12.84
C VAL A 108 12.36 -14.21 -12.79
N GLN A 109 13.08 -14.19 -11.67
CA GLN A 109 14.31 -14.95 -11.47
C GLN A 109 14.05 -16.47 -11.54
N LYS A 110 13.01 -16.97 -10.87
CA LYS A 110 12.71 -18.40 -10.83
C LYS A 110 12.15 -18.94 -12.16
N GLY A 111 11.37 -18.13 -12.87
CA GLY A 111 10.85 -18.45 -14.20
C GLY A 111 11.88 -18.35 -15.31
N GLY A 112 13.09 -17.84 -15.03
CA GLY A 112 14.14 -17.65 -16.03
C GLY A 112 13.79 -16.58 -17.06
N PHE A 113 12.90 -15.63 -16.72
CA PHE A 113 12.53 -14.55 -17.63
C PHE A 113 13.67 -13.55 -17.77
N GLY A 114 13.93 -13.12 -19.01
CA GLY A 114 14.85 -12.02 -19.29
C GLY A 114 14.27 -10.66 -18.86
N TRP A 115 15.16 -9.71 -18.58
CA TRP A 115 14.82 -8.31 -18.39
C TRP A 115 14.72 -7.58 -19.74
N GLY A 116 14.02 -6.44 -19.83
CA GLY A 116 13.81 -5.73 -21.11
C GLY A 116 12.53 -6.15 -21.86
N LEU A 117 11.71 -7.00 -21.24
CA LEU A 117 10.39 -7.35 -21.77
C LEU A 117 9.43 -6.22 -21.43
N PHE A 118 8.72 -5.68 -22.43
CA PHE A 118 7.82 -4.53 -22.24
C PHE A 118 6.88 -4.70 -21.05
N TRP A 119 6.26 -5.88 -20.89
CA TRP A 119 5.31 -6.12 -19.81
C TRP A 119 5.96 -6.11 -18.42
N LEU A 120 7.22 -6.56 -18.31
CA LEU A 120 7.98 -6.44 -17.06
C LEU A 120 8.38 -4.99 -16.79
N ASP A 121 8.94 -4.31 -17.79
CA ASP A 121 9.46 -2.96 -17.65
C ASP A 121 8.35 -1.96 -17.37
N PHE A 122 7.20 -2.10 -18.05
CA PHE A 122 6.02 -1.28 -17.85
C PHE A 122 5.46 -1.48 -16.43
N ALA A 123 5.34 -2.72 -15.96
CA ALA A 123 4.87 -2.98 -14.61
C ALA A 123 5.84 -2.45 -13.53
N LEU A 124 7.16 -2.57 -13.73
CA LEU A 124 8.15 -2.02 -12.81
C LEU A 124 8.12 -0.49 -12.79
N ALA A 125 8.01 0.15 -13.96
CA ALA A 125 7.87 1.59 -14.07
C ALA A 125 6.57 2.08 -13.40
N GLY A 126 5.45 1.40 -13.68
CA GLY A 126 4.16 1.70 -13.08
C GLY A 126 4.17 1.52 -11.56
N TRP A 127 4.77 0.44 -11.07
CA TRP A 127 5.01 0.24 -9.63
C TRP A 127 5.85 1.37 -9.03
N ALA A 128 6.93 1.79 -9.69
CA ALA A 128 7.80 2.85 -9.19
C ALA A 128 7.08 4.20 -9.12
N VAL A 129 6.23 4.51 -10.11
CA VAL A 129 5.35 5.69 -10.10
C VAL A 129 4.38 5.61 -8.93
N ALA A 130 3.65 4.50 -8.78
CA ALA A 130 2.68 4.30 -7.70
C ALA A 130 3.33 4.41 -6.30
N ALA A 131 4.49 3.77 -6.11
CA ALA A 131 5.26 3.85 -4.88
C ALA A 131 5.71 5.29 -4.57
N SER A 132 6.18 6.01 -5.58
CA SER A 132 6.63 7.41 -5.44
C SER A 132 5.46 8.34 -5.10
N VAL A 133 4.30 8.14 -5.72
CA VAL A 133 3.09 8.90 -5.45
C VAL A 133 2.56 8.60 -4.04
N GLY A 134 2.43 7.32 -3.68
CA GLY A 134 1.93 6.90 -2.37
C GLY A 134 2.81 7.36 -1.22
N VAL A 135 4.11 7.06 -1.27
CA VAL A 135 5.05 7.38 -0.19
C VAL A 135 5.45 8.86 -0.21
N GLY A 136 5.69 9.42 -1.40
CA GLY A 136 6.26 10.76 -1.55
C GLY A 136 5.24 11.91 -1.60
N PHE A 137 4.00 11.66 -2.06
CA PHE A 137 2.99 12.71 -2.23
C PHE A 137 1.80 12.54 -1.28
N VAL A 138 1.18 11.37 -1.24
CA VAL A 138 -0.09 11.14 -0.53
C VAL A 138 0.05 11.36 0.97
N GLY A 139 1.05 10.75 1.60
CA GLY A 139 1.30 10.90 3.04
C GLY A 139 1.49 12.37 3.47
N PRO A 140 2.42 13.12 2.86
CA PRO A 140 2.59 14.55 3.14
C PRO A 140 1.34 15.39 2.85
N GLU A 141 0.61 15.12 1.77
CA GLU A 141 -0.57 15.90 1.41
C GLU A 141 -1.71 15.72 2.41
N LEU A 142 -1.90 14.50 2.95
CA LEU A 142 -2.85 14.25 4.03
C LEU A 142 -2.53 15.07 5.28
N GLY A 143 -1.25 15.20 5.64
CA GLY A 143 -0.82 16.06 6.75
C GLY A 143 -1.09 17.55 6.51
N ARG A 144 -0.90 18.01 5.26
CA ARG A 144 -1.24 19.39 4.86
C ARG A 144 -2.74 19.65 4.88
N ILE A 145 -3.55 18.67 4.49
CA ILE A 145 -5.01 18.75 4.59
C ILE A 145 -5.43 18.86 6.05
N ASP A 146 -4.89 18.02 6.93
CA ASP A 146 -5.22 18.08 8.36
C ASP A 146 -4.84 19.44 8.98
N SER A 147 -3.67 19.96 8.65
CA SER A 147 -3.23 21.29 9.10
C SER A 147 -4.17 22.40 8.60
N ALA A 148 -4.53 22.38 7.31
CA ALA A 148 -5.44 23.36 6.72
C ALA A 148 -6.86 23.29 7.33
N VAL A 149 -7.34 22.11 7.70
CA VAL A 149 -8.62 21.93 8.42
C VAL A 149 -8.56 22.59 9.80
N GLN A 150 -7.44 22.44 10.51
CA GLN A 150 -7.25 23.03 11.84
C GLN A 150 -7.14 24.57 11.79
N GLU A 151 -6.48 25.11 10.76
CA GLU A 151 -6.24 26.56 10.63
C GLU A 151 -7.40 27.34 10.01
N LEU A 152 -8.01 26.79 8.95
CA LEU A 152 -8.97 27.50 8.09
C LEU A 152 -10.41 26.99 8.22
N GLY A 153 -10.59 25.87 8.93
CA GLY A 153 -11.85 25.16 9.02
C GLY A 153 -12.08 24.18 7.87
N PRO A 154 -12.91 23.13 8.09
CA PRO A 154 -13.13 22.05 7.13
C PRO A 154 -13.82 22.50 5.83
N ASP A 155 -14.64 23.56 5.90
CA ASP A 155 -15.40 24.08 4.75
C ASP A 155 -14.63 25.14 3.94
N SER A 156 -13.35 25.35 4.25
CA SER A 156 -12.53 26.32 3.51
C SER A 156 -12.30 25.88 2.06
N PRO A 157 -12.31 26.82 1.08
CA PRO A 157 -12.04 26.50 -0.31
C PRO A 157 -10.67 25.82 -0.53
N GLU A 158 -9.69 26.11 0.32
CA GLU A 158 -8.37 25.49 0.25
C GLU A 158 -8.40 23.99 0.59
N VAL A 159 -9.07 23.61 1.68
CA VAL A 159 -9.24 22.20 2.07
C VAL A 159 -9.93 21.43 0.94
N GLY A 160 -11.02 21.98 0.39
CA GLY A 160 -11.73 21.37 -0.73
C GLY A 160 -10.84 21.12 -1.94
N ARG A 161 -10.02 22.10 -2.34
CA ARG A 161 -9.08 21.97 -3.48
C ARG A 161 -8.01 20.91 -3.23
N ARG A 162 -7.45 20.82 -2.02
CA ARG A 162 -6.44 19.81 -1.66
C ARG A 162 -7.01 18.41 -1.67
N VAL A 163 -8.21 18.24 -1.09
CA VAL A 163 -8.94 16.97 -1.11
C VAL A 163 -9.25 16.56 -2.55
N GLN A 164 -9.74 17.46 -3.39
CA GLN A 164 -9.97 17.16 -4.81
C GLN A 164 -8.70 16.70 -5.53
N ARG A 165 -7.58 17.42 -5.34
CA ARG A 165 -6.29 17.03 -5.93
C ARG A 165 -5.85 15.64 -5.48
N LEU A 166 -6.03 15.32 -4.19
CA LEU A 166 -5.72 14.00 -3.66
C LEU A 166 -6.53 12.90 -4.35
N PHE A 167 -7.85 13.09 -4.52
CA PHE A 167 -8.70 12.12 -5.23
C PHE A 167 -8.40 12.02 -6.71
N THR A 168 -7.98 13.10 -7.38
CA THR A 168 -7.49 13.03 -8.77
C THR A 168 -6.26 12.14 -8.87
N VAL A 169 -5.34 12.24 -7.91
CA VAL A 169 -4.14 11.40 -7.86
C VAL A 169 -4.51 9.94 -7.62
N PHE A 170 -5.44 9.64 -6.70
CA PHE A 170 -5.93 8.28 -6.48
C PHE A 170 -6.57 7.67 -7.74
N ARG A 171 -7.38 8.43 -8.48
CA ARG A 171 -7.95 7.95 -9.75
C ARG A 171 -6.89 7.60 -10.79
N PHE A 172 -5.85 8.43 -10.88
CA PHE A 172 -4.73 8.16 -11.76
C PHE A 172 -4.00 6.88 -11.34
N ASP A 173 -3.73 6.72 -10.05
CA ASP A 173 -3.08 5.53 -9.48
C ASP A 173 -3.92 4.27 -9.78
N THR A 174 -5.23 4.32 -9.51
CA THR A 174 -6.15 3.21 -9.81
C THR A 174 -6.11 2.82 -11.29
N ALA A 175 -6.15 3.81 -12.20
CA ALA A 175 -6.09 3.56 -13.63
C ALA A 175 -4.76 2.93 -14.04
N LEU A 176 -3.64 3.42 -13.51
CA LEU A 176 -2.31 2.85 -13.74
C LEU A 176 -2.23 1.40 -13.26
N LEU A 177 -2.73 1.10 -12.06
CA LEU A 177 -2.75 -0.26 -11.52
C LEU A 177 -3.59 -1.22 -12.36
N ILE A 178 -4.74 -0.77 -12.87
CA ILE A 178 -5.56 -1.56 -13.80
C ILE A 178 -4.78 -1.85 -15.09
N LEU A 179 -4.09 -0.84 -15.65
CA LEU A 179 -3.28 -1.04 -16.86
C LEU A 179 -2.15 -2.03 -16.63
N ILE A 180 -1.47 -1.99 -15.48
CA ILE A 180 -0.44 -2.97 -15.13
C ILE A 180 -1.02 -4.38 -15.07
N VAL A 181 -2.20 -4.56 -14.44
CA VAL A 181 -2.86 -5.88 -14.38
C VAL A 181 -3.23 -6.37 -15.78
N LEU A 182 -3.77 -5.50 -16.63
CA LEU A 182 -4.10 -5.85 -18.02
C LEU A 182 -2.87 -6.23 -18.83
N ASP A 183 -1.79 -5.46 -18.72
CA ASP A 183 -0.52 -5.73 -19.39
C ASP A 183 0.10 -7.07 -18.95
N MET A 184 0.16 -7.31 -17.64
CA MET A 184 0.68 -8.56 -17.05
C MET A 184 -0.15 -9.81 -17.40
N THR A 185 -1.45 -9.64 -17.65
CA THR A 185 -2.37 -10.74 -17.99
C THR A 185 -2.46 -10.97 -19.49
N ALA A 186 -2.35 -9.93 -20.30
CA ALA A 186 -2.30 -10.00 -21.76
C ALA A 186 -0.89 -10.28 -22.30
N LYS A 187 0.13 -10.37 -21.43
CA LYS A 187 1.52 -10.62 -21.82
C LYS A 187 1.61 -11.78 -22.82
N PRO A 188 2.51 -11.70 -23.82
CA PRO A 188 2.60 -12.75 -24.83
C PRO A 188 2.99 -14.09 -24.21
N SER A 189 2.32 -15.17 -24.62
CA SER A 189 2.79 -16.53 -24.40
C SER A 189 3.72 -16.91 -25.57
N PHE A 190 5.03 -16.97 -25.33
CA PHE A 190 6.00 -17.53 -26.26
C PHE A 190 6.54 -18.84 -25.69
#